data_AF-A0A519YSR0-F1
#
_entry.id   AF-A0A519YSR0-F1
#
_cell.length_a   1.000
_cell.length_b   1.000
_cell.length_c   1.000
_cell.angle_alpha   90.00
_cell.angle_beta   90.00
_cell.angle_gamma   90.00
#
_symmetry.space_group_name_H-M   'P 1'
#
loop_
_entity.id
_entity.type
_entity.pdbx_description
1 polymer ?
#
loop_
_entity_poly.entity_id
_entity_poly.type
_entity_poly.pdbx_seq_one_letter_code
_entity_poly.pdbx_strand_id
1 'polypeptide(L)'
;PDVQLSLVYDLKGNYPEKYTGIGISMPIPLFNRNQGEIKKAKIAIEAQQTAYNQVENALSNEIFKAYQNAKRIESLMNNRDQYFNQDYQKLIDEVTKNFSKRNISLLEFLDFYESYKENVLQYNQLQYERINAKEEINFVTGTTLFK
;
A
#
# COMPACT_ATOMS: atom_id res chain seq x y z
N PRO A 1 38.17 -22.34 10.17
CA PRO A 1 39.08 -22.92 9.16
C PRO A 1 38.33 -24.05 8.49
N ASP A 2 38.26 -24.03 7.16
CA ASP A 2 37.46 -25.02 6.44
C ASP A 2 38.32 -26.24 6.16
N VAL A 3 37.87 -27.40 6.65
CA VAL A 3 38.57 -28.67 6.44
C VAL A 3 38.23 -29.19 5.07
N GLN A 4 39.25 -29.52 4.30
CA GLN A 4 39.14 -30.06 2.96
C GLN A 4 39.66 -31.50 2.96
N LEU A 5 38.85 -32.42 2.42
CA LEU A 5 39.23 -33.80 2.17
C LEU A 5 39.58 -33.94 0.69
N SER A 6 40.74 -34.50 0.37
CA SER A 6 41.18 -34.76 -1.00
C SER A 6 41.41 -36.25 -1.22
N LEU A 7 41.00 -36.72 -2.40
CA LEU A 7 41.30 -38.06 -2.91
C LEU A 7 42.14 -37.87 -4.17
N VAL A 8 43.30 -38.51 -4.23
CA VAL A 8 44.21 -38.45 -5.37
C VAL A 8 44.41 -39.86 -5.91
N TYR A 9 44.24 -40.03 -7.21
CA TYR A 9 44.45 -41.30 -7.91
C TYR A 9 45.34 -41.06 -9.12
N ASP A 10 46.47 -41.76 -9.19
CA ASP A 10 47.42 -41.68 -10.31
C ASP A 10 47.80 -43.11 -10.78
N LEU A 11 47.81 -43.27 -12.10
CA LEU A 11 48.03 -44.52 -12.82
C LEU A 11 49.34 -44.55 -13.62
N LYS A 12 49.97 -43.41 -13.93
CA LYS A 12 51.15 -43.33 -14.84
C LYS A 12 52.07 -42.12 -14.60
N GLY A 13 52.04 -41.49 -13.42
CA GLY A 13 52.85 -40.29 -13.13
C GLY A 13 54.31 -40.51 -12.72
N ASN A 14 54.64 -41.55 -11.93
CA ASN A 14 56.00 -41.98 -11.57
C ASN A 14 55.97 -43.32 -10.78
N TYR A 15 57.11 -43.98 -10.52
CA TYR A 15 57.13 -45.21 -9.70
C TYR A 15 56.75 -44.91 -8.24
N PRO A 16 55.77 -45.60 -7.62
CA PRO A 16 55.02 -46.76 -8.13
C PRO A 16 53.86 -46.40 -9.08
N GLU A 17 53.66 -47.21 -10.13
CA GLU A 17 52.70 -47.01 -11.22
C GLU A 17 51.20 -46.97 -10.82
N LYS A 18 50.86 -47.23 -9.55
CA LYS A 18 49.47 -47.13 -9.05
C LYS A 18 49.49 -46.51 -7.68
N TYR A 19 49.12 -45.24 -7.60
CA TYR A 19 49.04 -44.49 -6.35
C TYR A 19 47.61 -44.06 -6.07
N THR A 20 47.12 -44.35 -4.87
CA THR A 20 45.87 -43.82 -4.33
C THR A 20 46.17 -43.20 -2.98
N GLY A 21 45.88 -41.92 -2.82
CA GLY A 21 46.11 -41.17 -1.58
C GLY A 21 44.86 -40.47 -1.10
N ILE A 22 44.69 -40.41 0.21
CA ILE A 22 43.67 -39.59 0.89
C ILE A 22 44.41 -38.53 1.70
N GLY A 23 44.03 -37.26 1.55
CA GLY A 23 44.62 -36.14 2.26
C GLY A 23 43.58 -35.33 3.01
N ILE A 24 43.96 -34.76 4.15
CA ILE A 24 43.17 -33.76 4.89
C ILE A 24 43.98 -32.48 4.90
N SER A 25 43.39 -31.37 4.43
CA SER A 25 44.00 -30.05 4.43
C SER A 25 43.14 -29.08 5.23
N MET A 26 43.77 -28.27 6.07
CA MET A 26 43.10 -27.19 6.80
C MET A 26 43.96 -25.93 6.67
N PRO A 27 43.62 -24.98 5.78
CA PRO A 27 44.34 -23.72 5.69
C PRO A 27 44.10 -22.89 6.96
N ILE A 28 45.19 -22.46 7.60
CA ILE A 28 45.17 -21.55 8.75
C ILE A 28 45.60 -20.17 8.27
N PRO A 29 44.68 -19.19 8.16
CA PRO A 29 45.06 -17.85 7.76
C PRO A 29 45.76 -17.12 8.92
N LEU A 30 47.08 -16.98 8.84
CA LEU A 30 47.89 -16.37 9.89
C LEU A 30 47.78 -14.83 9.92
N PHE A 31 47.55 -14.19 8.76
CA PHE A 31 47.53 -12.72 8.63
C PHE A 31 46.20 -12.15 8.12
N ASN A 32 45.41 -12.94 7.37
CA ASN A 32 44.13 -12.47 6.83
C ASN A 32 42.95 -12.94 7.70
N ARG A 33 42.50 -12.07 8.61
CA ARG A 33 41.34 -12.34 9.49
C ARG A 33 39.98 -12.05 8.83
N ASN A 34 39.94 -11.88 7.51
CA ASN A 34 38.73 -11.60 6.72
C ASN A 34 37.92 -10.37 7.21
N GLN A 35 38.57 -9.39 7.83
CA GLN A 35 37.92 -8.25 8.50
C GLN A 35 37.11 -7.38 7.54
N GLY A 36 37.54 -7.30 6.27
CA GLY A 36 36.84 -6.55 5.23
C GLY A 36 35.48 -7.14 4.89
N GLU A 37 35.41 -8.45 4.61
CA GLU A 37 34.13 -9.13 4.32
C GLU A 37 33.21 -9.16 5.54
N ILE A 38 33.76 -9.31 6.76
CA ILE A 38 32.99 -9.17 8.00
C ILE A 38 32.38 -7.75 8.09
N LYS A 39 33.16 -6.70 7.79
CA LYS A 39 32.67 -5.33 7.80
C LYS A 39 31.60 -5.10 6.72
N LYS A 40 31.77 -5.65 5.51
CA LYS A 40 30.77 -5.60 4.44
C LYS A 40 29.47 -6.27 4.86
N ALA A 41 29.54 -7.47 5.43
CA ALA A 41 28.36 -8.18 5.92
C ALA A 41 27.62 -7.40 7.02
N LYS A 42 28.35 -6.75 7.95
CA LYS A 42 27.76 -5.87 8.96
C LYS A 42 27.03 -4.68 8.33
N ILE A 43 27.66 -3.98 7.40
CA ILE A 43 27.03 -2.86 6.67
C ILE A 43 25.79 -3.34 5.90
N ALA A 44 25.84 -4.53 5.29
CA ALA A 44 24.69 -5.09 4.58
C ALA A 44 23.50 -5.36 5.53
N ILE A 45 23.77 -5.87 6.73
CA ILE A 45 22.74 -6.05 7.77
C ILE A 45 22.15 -4.70 8.20
N GLU A 46 23.01 -3.70 8.46
CA GLU A 46 22.56 -2.35 8.84
C GLU A 46 21.70 -1.72 7.73
N ALA A 47 22.13 -1.82 6.47
CA ALA A 47 21.37 -1.33 5.32
C ALA A 47 20.01 -2.03 5.19
N GLN A 48 19.96 -3.35 5.40
CA GLN A 48 18.71 -4.11 5.36
C GLN A 48 17.77 -3.69 6.51
N GLN A 49 18.30 -3.41 7.70
CA GLN A 49 17.51 -2.92 8.82
C GLN A 49 16.94 -1.53 8.52
N THR A 50 17.73 -0.62 7.93
CA THR A 50 17.24 0.68 7.50
C THR A 50 16.15 0.55 6.43
N ALA A 51 16.32 -0.32 5.45
CA ALA A 51 15.31 -0.58 4.42
C ALA A 51 14.01 -1.14 5.03
N TYR A 52 14.11 -2.07 5.98
CA TYR A 52 12.96 -2.59 6.73
C TYR A 52 12.20 -1.47 7.45
N ASN A 53 12.92 -0.64 8.22
CA ASN A 53 12.32 0.49 8.93
C ASN A 53 11.67 1.50 7.97
N GLN A 54 12.24 1.70 6.78
CA GLN A 54 11.67 2.57 5.77
C GLN A 54 10.33 2.03 5.25
N VAL A 55 10.24 0.73 4.99
CA VAL A 55 8.99 0.07 4.58
C VAL A 55 7.95 0.15 5.70
N GLU A 56 8.34 -0.10 6.95
CA GLU A 56 7.44 0.01 8.11
C GLU A 56 6.90 1.44 8.27
N ASN A 57 7.75 2.45 8.14
CA ASN A 57 7.32 3.86 8.18
C ASN A 57 6.43 4.23 7.00
N ALA A 58 6.70 3.70 5.80
CA ALA A 58 5.85 3.93 4.64
C ALA A 58 4.45 3.35 4.87
N LEU A 59 4.36 2.11 5.34
CA LEU A 59 3.09 1.46 5.68
C LEU A 59 2.32 2.21 6.77
N SER A 60 3.01 2.64 7.83
CA SER A 60 2.39 3.45 8.90
C SER A 60 1.79 4.76 8.36
N ASN A 61 2.50 5.42 7.45
CA ASN A 61 2.00 6.62 6.77
C ASN A 61 0.80 6.34 5.86
N GLU A 62 0.81 5.23 5.12
CA GLU A 62 -0.32 4.81 4.28
C GLU A 62 -1.58 4.56 5.12
N ILE A 63 -1.45 3.80 6.21
CA ILE A 63 -2.54 3.56 7.17
C ILE A 63 -3.07 4.88 7.75
N PHE A 64 -2.17 5.77 8.18
CA PHE A 64 -2.57 7.07 8.73
C PHE A 64 -3.33 7.92 7.71
N LYS A 65 -2.85 7.98 6.46
CA LYS A 65 -3.52 8.71 5.37
C LYS A 65 -4.89 8.13 5.06
N ALA A 66 -4.99 6.81 4.93
CA ALA A 66 -6.27 6.13 4.68
C ALA A 66 -7.28 6.43 5.79
N TYR A 67 -6.86 6.34 7.06
CA TYR A 67 -7.70 6.66 8.20
C TYR A 67 -8.15 8.12 8.23
N GLN A 68 -7.24 9.08 8.02
CA GLN A 68 -7.58 10.50 7.98
C GLN A 68 -8.56 10.81 6.84
N ASN A 69 -8.37 10.20 5.67
CA ASN A 69 -9.27 10.37 4.54
C ASN A 69 -10.67 9.83 4.86
N ALA A 70 -10.76 8.61 5.39
CA ALA A 70 -12.04 8.02 5.78
C ALA A 70 -12.76 8.86 6.84
N LYS A 71 -12.03 9.33 7.87
CA LYS A 71 -12.57 10.22 8.90
C LYS A 71 -13.09 11.53 8.32
N ARG A 72 -12.37 12.13 7.37
CA ARG A 72 -12.80 13.36 6.67
C ARG A 72 -14.11 13.11 5.89
N ILE A 73 -14.19 12.01 5.14
CA ILE A 73 -15.37 11.68 4.33
C ILE A 73 -16.58 11.40 5.22
N GLU A 74 -16.41 10.64 6.31
CA GLU A 74 -17.49 10.41 7.28
C GLU A 74 -17.95 11.72 7.94
N SER A 75 -17.03 12.65 8.25
CA SER A 75 -17.38 13.99 8.74
C SER A 75 -18.21 14.79 7.72
N LEU A 76 -17.81 14.79 6.44
CA LEU A 76 -18.58 15.44 5.37
C LEU A 76 -19.97 14.83 5.20
N MET A 77 -20.11 13.53 5.42
CA MET A 77 -21.40 12.84 5.37
C MET A 77 -22.28 13.16 6.57
N ASN A 78 -21.72 13.21 7.77
CA ASN A 78 -22.47 13.53 8.99
C ASN A 78 -22.85 15.01 9.09
N ASN A 79 -22.03 15.91 8.52
CA ASN A 79 -22.33 17.35 8.48
C ASN A 79 -23.38 17.70 7.42
N ARG A 80 -23.69 16.81 6.47
CA ARG A 80 -24.88 16.96 5.65
C ARG A 80 -26.10 16.62 6.48
N ASP A 81 -27.04 17.55 6.54
CA ASP A 81 -28.31 17.34 7.23
C ASP A 81 -28.99 16.08 6.70
N GLN A 82 -29.41 15.18 7.59
CA GLN A 82 -29.94 13.86 7.23
C GLN A 82 -31.22 13.98 6.37
N TYR A 83 -31.88 15.13 6.45
CA TYR A 83 -33.10 15.47 5.70
C TYR A 83 -32.81 16.27 4.41
N PHE A 84 -31.57 16.72 4.20
CA PHE A 84 -31.21 17.61 3.08
C PHE A 84 -31.64 17.07 1.72
N ASN A 85 -31.38 15.79 1.46
CA ASN A 85 -31.75 15.16 0.19
C ASN A 85 -33.27 15.04 0.00
N GLN A 86 -34.02 14.75 1.08
CA GLN A 86 -35.48 14.66 1.01
C GLN A 86 -36.12 16.04 0.79
N ASP A 87 -35.57 17.07 1.43
CA ASP A 87 -36.07 18.43 1.30
C ASP A 87 -35.74 19.02 -0.08
N TYR A 88 -34.56 18.72 -0.64
CA TYR A 88 -34.23 19.10 -2.02
C TYR A 88 -35.08 18.39 -3.07
N GLN A 89 -35.43 17.11 -2.84
CA GLN A 89 -36.35 16.39 -3.73
C GLN A 89 -37.74 17.06 -3.75
N LYS A 90 -38.27 17.40 -2.57
CA LYS A 90 -39.54 18.12 -2.47
C LYS A 90 -39.46 19.51 -3.10
N LEU A 91 -38.34 20.21 -2.93
CA LEU A 91 -38.12 21.53 -3.53
C LEU A 91 -38.20 21.46 -5.06
N ILE A 92 -37.50 20.50 -5.69
CA ILE A 92 -37.51 20.39 -7.15
C ILE A 92 -38.89 19.99 -7.68
N ASP A 93 -39.64 19.17 -6.94
CA ASP A 93 -41.03 18.83 -7.27
C ASP A 93 -41.92 20.08 -7.23
N GLU A 94 -41.79 20.94 -6.21
CA GLU A 94 -42.54 22.18 -6.10
C GLU A 94 -42.12 23.21 -7.16
N VAL A 95 -40.83 23.32 -7.46
CA VAL A 95 -40.32 24.15 -8.57
C VAL A 95 -40.94 23.71 -9.90
N THR A 96 -41.00 22.41 -10.16
CA THR A 96 -41.61 21.83 -11.37
C THR A 96 -43.10 22.13 -11.46
N LYS A 97 -43.84 22.02 -10.34
CA LYS A 97 -45.25 22.39 -10.28
C LYS A 97 -45.47 23.87 -10.54
N ASN A 98 -44.65 24.74 -9.95
CA ASN A 98 -44.75 26.19 -10.13
C ASN A 98 -44.43 26.62 -11.55
N PHE A 99 -43.43 26.02 -12.20
CA PHE A 99 -43.16 26.24 -13.61
C PHE A 99 -44.34 25.83 -14.49
N SER A 100 -44.90 24.64 -14.23
CA SER A 100 -46.08 24.13 -14.96
C SER A 100 -47.31 25.04 -14.82
N LYS A 101 -47.48 25.66 -13.63
CA LYS A 101 -48.53 26.65 -13.36
C LYS A 101 -48.20 28.07 -13.87
N ARG A 102 -47.02 28.27 -14.48
CA ARG A 102 -46.49 29.56 -14.95
C ARG A 102 -46.28 30.59 -13.83
N ASN A 103 -46.02 30.12 -12.61
CA ASN A 103 -45.70 30.96 -11.45
C ASN A 103 -44.23 31.40 -11.43
N ILE A 104 -43.34 30.66 -12.11
CA ILE A 104 -41.92 31.00 -12.29
C ILE A 104 -41.56 30.92 -13.78
N SER A 105 -40.52 31.64 -14.16
CA SER A 105 -39.97 31.64 -15.50
C SER A 105 -39.18 30.36 -15.82
N LEU A 106 -38.94 30.10 -17.11
CA LEU A 106 -38.07 29.01 -17.54
C LEU A 106 -36.64 29.18 -17.02
N LEU A 107 -36.15 30.43 -16.95
CA LEU A 107 -34.78 30.70 -16.48
C LEU A 107 -34.64 30.32 -15.01
N GLU A 108 -35.56 30.75 -14.14
CA GLU A 108 -35.56 30.37 -12.72
C GLU A 108 -35.67 28.85 -12.56
N PHE A 109 -36.53 28.20 -13.34
CA PHE A 109 -36.65 26.74 -13.33
C PHE A 109 -35.31 26.06 -13.66
N LEU A 110 -34.62 26.52 -14.71
CA LEU A 110 -33.34 25.95 -15.12
C LEU A 110 -32.26 26.14 -14.04
N ASP A 111 -32.21 27.31 -13.40
CA ASP A 111 -31.25 27.59 -12.32
C ASP A 111 -31.46 26.66 -11.12
N PHE A 112 -32.72 26.45 -10.70
CA PHE A 112 -33.05 25.51 -9.63
C PHE A 112 -32.75 24.06 -10.03
N TYR A 113 -33.07 23.67 -11.26
CA TYR A 113 -32.82 22.33 -11.76
C TYR A 113 -31.33 22.00 -11.85
N GLU A 114 -30.52 22.95 -12.33
CA GLU A 114 -29.07 22.80 -12.40
C GLU A 114 -28.47 22.61 -10.99
N SER A 115 -28.88 23.45 -10.04
CA SER A 115 -28.46 23.35 -8.64
C SER A 115 -28.83 22.00 -8.01
N TYR A 116 -30.05 21.50 -8.28
CA TYR A 116 -30.49 20.17 -7.84
C TYR A 116 -29.62 19.06 -8.44
N LYS A 117 -29.40 19.09 -9.75
CA LYS A 117 -28.58 18.10 -10.47
C LYS A 117 -27.15 18.06 -9.92
N GLU A 118 -26.51 19.22 -9.76
CA GLU A 118 -25.18 19.31 -9.17
C GLU A 118 -25.14 18.72 -7.76
N ASN A 119 -26.15 18.98 -6.94
CA ASN A 119 -26.19 18.45 -5.58
C ASN A 119 -26.29 16.91 -5.54
N VAL A 120 -27.15 16.35 -6.39
CA VAL A 120 -27.31 14.89 -6.53
C VAL A 120 -26.01 14.25 -6.99
N LEU A 121 -25.32 14.85 -7.98
CA LEU A 121 -24.03 14.37 -8.44
C LEU A 121 -22.97 14.41 -7.33
N GLN A 122 -22.88 15.52 -6.60
CA GLN A 122 -21.97 15.64 -5.45
C GLN A 122 -22.29 14.63 -4.34
N TYR A 123 -23.57 14.34 -4.09
CA TYR A 123 -23.96 13.33 -3.11
C TYR A 123 -23.49 11.93 -3.51
N ASN A 124 -23.76 11.53 -4.76
CA ASN A 124 -23.37 10.23 -5.27
C ASN A 124 -21.85 10.07 -5.29
N GLN A 125 -21.13 11.13 -5.67
CA GLN A 125 -19.67 11.17 -5.61
C GLN A 125 -19.16 10.95 -4.18
N LEU A 126 -19.76 11.60 -3.19
CA LEU A 126 -19.35 11.46 -1.79
C LEU A 126 -19.66 10.06 -1.23
N GLN A 127 -20.76 9.43 -1.65
CA GLN A 127 -21.04 8.03 -1.32
C GLN A 127 -20.01 7.07 -1.94
N TYR A 128 -19.66 7.31 -3.21
CA TYR A 128 -18.61 6.54 -3.89
C TYR A 128 -17.26 6.68 -3.19
N GLU A 129 -16.85 7.91 -2.84
CA GLU A 129 -15.63 8.18 -2.08
C GLU A 129 -15.64 7.51 -0.71
N ARG A 130 -16.80 7.48 -0.05
CA ARG A 130 -16.95 6.82 1.26
C ARG A 130 -16.72 5.31 1.17
N ILE A 131 -17.26 4.65 0.14
CA ILE A 131 -17.03 3.22 -0.08
C ILE A 131 -15.55 2.98 -0.37
N ASN A 132 -14.96 3.75 -1.28
CA ASN A 132 -13.54 3.63 -1.61
C ASN A 132 -12.62 3.87 -0.40
N ALA A 133 -12.95 4.81 0.47
CA ALA A 133 -12.15 5.07 1.67
C ALA A 133 -12.19 3.89 2.65
N LYS A 134 -13.29 3.13 2.71
CA LYS A 134 -13.39 1.91 3.50
C LYS A 134 -12.59 0.77 2.87
N GLU A 135 -12.66 0.62 1.55
CA GLU A 135 -11.85 -0.37 0.82
C GLU A 135 -10.35 -0.05 0.89
N GLU A 136 -9.97 1.22 0.87
CA GLU A 136 -8.59 1.63 1.05
C GLU A 136 -8.06 1.20 2.43
N ILE A 137 -8.87 1.33 3.49
CA ILE A 137 -8.51 0.81 4.82
C ILE A 137 -8.34 -0.70 4.78
N ASN A 138 -9.24 -1.43 4.12
CA ASN A 138 -9.12 -2.88 3.98
C ASN A 138 -7.81 -3.27 3.26
N PHE A 139 -7.46 -2.54 2.19
CA PHE A 139 -6.26 -2.75 1.40
C PHE A 139 -4.98 -2.50 2.22
N VAL A 140 -4.84 -1.34 2.85
CA VAL A 140 -3.61 -0.99 3.60
C VAL A 140 -3.43 -1.82 4.87
N THR A 141 -4.52 -2.34 5.45
CA THR A 141 -4.45 -3.24 6.62
C THR A 141 -4.31 -4.71 6.24
N GLY A 142 -4.59 -5.07 4.98
CA GLY A 142 -4.65 -6.46 4.54
C GLY A 142 -5.77 -7.26 5.20
N THR A 143 -6.82 -6.59 5.71
CA THR A 143 -7.93 -7.23 6.44
C THR A 143 -9.27 -6.70 6.00
N THR A 144 -10.31 -7.53 6.03
CA THR A 144 -11.68 -7.11 5.67
C THR A 144 -12.40 -6.58 6.91
N LEU A 145 -12.17 -5.31 7.25
CA LEU A 145 -12.82 -4.63 8.37
C LEU A 145 -14.22 -4.13 8.01
N PHE A 146 -14.39 -3.70 6.75
CA PHE A 146 -15.66 -3.23 6.19
C PHE A 146 -16.14 -4.18 5.08
N LYS A 147 -17.46 -4.37 5.00
CA LYS A 147 -18.16 -5.23 4.02
C LYS A 147 -19.12 -4.41 3.18
#